data_AF-A0A7I7LDD5-F1
#
_entry.id   AF-A0A7I7LDD5-F1
#
_cell.length_a   1.000
_cell.length_b   1.000
_cell.length_c   1.000
_cell.angle_alpha   90.00
_cell.angle_beta   90.00
_cell.angle_gamma   90.00
#
_symmetry.space_group_name_H-M   'P 1'
#
loop_
_entity.id
_entity.type
_entity.pdbx_description
1 polymer ?
#
loop_
_entity_poly.entity_id
_entity_poly.type
_entity_poly.pdbx_seq_one_letter_code
_entity_poly.pdbx_strand_id
1 'polypeptide(L)'
;MAEPGWHDLTARVCLDLFDQDAYNFLAARQVEDLRAAGALTMLPVALVTLAGVCVSAGNFGQADALLDESAAIIAATGAPPRPAIKTYLAAYRGQEQLCRDGVQQTVDSAASRGEGYDVSIAMYAAAILHNGLGQYQEAFHAAASGARYDDLGMCGYLLGELVEAAVRCKEHNAATEALGRLLKRTKASGTPTALGIGASATALVSDGSIADAAYREAITHLQSSPVVRGGHLREQQPWSDHQRRTKFH
;
A
#
# COMPACT_ATOMS: atom_id res chain seq x y z
N MET A 1 -15.38 -11.13 -22.21
CA MET A 1 -15.10 -10.03 -21.25
C MET A 1 -15.17 -10.65 -19.87
N ALA A 2 -14.08 -10.61 -19.09
CA ALA A 2 -14.15 -11.04 -17.70
C ALA A 2 -15.08 -10.09 -16.93
N GLU A 3 -16.00 -10.61 -16.11
CA GLU A 3 -16.91 -9.75 -15.35
C GLU A 3 -16.12 -8.87 -14.37
N PRO A 4 -16.57 -7.62 -14.12
CA PRO A 4 -15.84 -6.64 -13.30
C PRO A 4 -15.44 -7.12 -11.89
N GLY A 5 -16.20 -8.03 -11.29
CA GLY A 5 -15.92 -8.57 -9.95
C GLY A 5 -14.68 -9.46 -9.88
N TRP A 6 -14.33 -10.16 -10.97
CA TRP A 6 -13.12 -10.99 -11.00
C TRP A 6 -11.84 -10.16 -10.96
N HIS A 7 -11.88 -8.93 -11.49
CA HIS A 7 -10.72 -8.04 -11.50
C HIS A 7 -10.36 -7.54 -10.11
N ASP A 8 -11.34 -7.22 -9.26
CA ASP A 8 -11.11 -6.79 -7.88
C ASP A 8 -10.51 -7.93 -7.03
N LEU A 9 -11.09 -9.13 -7.11
CA LEU A 9 -10.55 -10.30 -6.41
C LEU A 9 -9.13 -10.64 -6.88
N THR A 10 -8.89 -10.62 -8.20
CA THR A 10 -7.54 -10.88 -8.75
C THR A 10 -6.53 -9.84 -8.26
N ALA A 11 -6.91 -8.56 -8.23
CA ALA A 11 -6.06 -7.49 -7.71
C ALA A 11 -5.68 -7.73 -6.23
N ARG A 12 -6.65 -8.15 -5.41
CA ARG A 12 -6.40 -8.52 -4.00
C ARG A 12 -5.49 -9.74 -3.86
N VAL A 13 -5.68 -10.76 -4.69
CA VAL A 13 -4.78 -11.94 -4.72
C VAL A 13 -3.34 -11.53 -5.08
N CYS A 14 -3.15 -10.68 -6.09
CA CYS A 14 -1.81 -10.18 -6.44
C CYS A 14 -1.17 -9.42 -5.28
N LEU A 15 -1.93 -8.57 -4.56
CA LEU A 15 -1.43 -7.89 -3.38
C LEU A 15 -1.07 -8.85 -2.25
N ASP A 16 -1.90 -9.86 -2.00
CA ASP A 16 -1.68 -10.87 -0.96
C ASP A 16 -0.44 -11.71 -1.22
N LEU A 17 -0.17 -11.98 -2.51
CA LEU A 17 1.04 -12.65 -2.98
C LEU A 17 2.24 -11.71 -3.17
N PHE A 18 2.10 -10.41 -2.89
CA PHE A 18 3.12 -9.40 -3.19
C PHE A 18 3.60 -9.45 -4.66
N ASP A 19 2.77 -9.93 -5.58
CA ASP A 19 3.06 -9.99 -7.01
C ASP A 19 2.76 -8.62 -7.63
N GLN A 20 3.69 -7.70 -7.40
CA GLN A 20 3.56 -6.33 -7.86
C GLN A 20 3.61 -6.22 -9.38
N ASP A 21 4.31 -7.13 -10.07
CA ASP A 21 4.37 -7.14 -11.54
C ASP A 21 2.98 -7.44 -12.11
N ALA A 22 2.34 -8.52 -11.62
CA ALA A 22 0.98 -8.86 -12.03
C ALA A 22 -0.03 -7.78 -11.63
N TYR A 23 0.06 -7.25 -10.41
CA TYR A 23 -0.83 -6.18 -9.94
C TYR A 23 -0.76 -4.93 -10.82
N ASN A 24 0.45 -4.46 -11.13
CA ASN A 24 0.67 -3.29 -11.99
C ASN A 24 0.15 -3.53 -13.41
N PHE A 25 0.45 -4.70 -13.98
CA PHE A 25 -0.01 -5.08 -15.32
C PHE A 25 -1.54 -5.10 -15.41
N LEU A 26 -2.20 -5.76 -14.45
CA LEU A 26 -3.66 -5.88 -14.43
C LEU A 26 -4.34 -4.53 -14.25
N ALA A 27 -3.83 -3.67 -13.36
CA ALA A 27 -4.39 -2.35 -13.14
C ALA A 27 -4.32 -1.48 -14.40
N ALA A 28 -3.17 -1.46 -15.09
CA ALA A 28 -3.01 -0.73 -16.34
C ALA A 28 -3.93 -1.29 -17.44
N ARG A 29 -3.94 -2.62 -17.60
CA ARG A 29 -4.72 -3.30 -18.62
C ARG A 29 -6.22 -3.08 -18.45
N GLN A 30 -6.72 -3.08 -17.22
CA GLN A 30 -8.13 -2.86 -16.93
C GLN A 30 -8.58 -1.45 -17.38
N VAL A 31 -7.75 -0.42 -17.18
CA VAL A 31 -8.05 0.94 -17.66
C VAL A 31 -8.09 0.99 -19.18
N GLU A 32 -7.14 0.34 -19.87
CA GLU A 32 -7.12 0.26 -21.34
C GLU A 32 -8.39 -0.40 -21.89
N ASP A 33 -8.75 -1.58 -21.36
CA ASP A 33 -9.90 -2.35 -21.83
C ASP A 33 -11.23 -1.62 -21.57
N LEU A 34 -11.39 -0.98 -20.40
CA LEU A 34 -12.59 -0.20 -20.08
C LEU A 34 -12.73 1.06 -20.95
N ARG A 35 -11.61 1.71 -21.28
CA ARG A 35 -11.61 2.84 -22.23
C ARG A 35 -11.99 2.40 -23.63
N ALA A 36 -11.40 1.30 -24.12
CA ALA A 36 -11.72 0.75 -25.43
C ALA A 36 -13.20 0.34 -25.56
N ALA A 37 -13.80 -0.15 -24.47
CA ALA A 37 -15.21 -0.54 -24.41
C ALA A 37 -16.17 0.63 -24.13
N GLY A 38 -15.68 1.84 -23.81
CA GLY A 38 -16.51 2.98 -23.42
C GLY A 38 -17.29 2.76 -22.10
N ALA A 39 -16.80 1.90 -21.22
CA ALA A 39 -17.51 1.46 -20.01
C ALA A 39 -17.33 2.45 -18.84
N LEU A 40 -17.87 3.67 -18.99
CA LEU A 40 -17.67 4.79 -18.06
C LEU A 40 -18.13 4.52 -16.62
N THR A 41 -19.11 3.65 -16.39
CA THR A 41 -19.58 3.31 -15.04
C THR A 41 -18.52 2.58 -14.21
N MET A 42 -17.68 1.76 -14.86
CA MET A 42 -16.66 0.94 -14.19
C MET A 42 -15.27 1.58 -14.21
N LEU A 43 -15.04 2.52 -15.13
CA LEU A 43 -13.75 3.19 -15.32
C LEU A 43 -13.22 3.88 -14.04
N PRO A 44 -14.03 4.58 -13.22
CA PRO A 44 -13.55 5.21 -11.98
C PRO A 44 -12.83 4.24 -11.05
N VAL A 45 -13.33 3.00 -10.94
CA VAL A 45 -12.75 1.97 -10.07
C VAL A 45 -11.33 1.61 -10.53
N ALA A 46 -11.18 1.36 -11.84
CA ALA A 46 -9.90 1.00 -12.41
C ALA A 46 -8.89 2.15 -12.35
N LEU A 47 -9.34 3.40 -12.56
CA LEU A 47 -8.51 4.60 -12.43
C LEU A 47 -7.97 4.76 -11.00
N VAL A 48 -8.83 4.57 -9.99
CA VAL A 48 -8.43 4.63 -8.58
C VAL A 48 -7.41 3.54 -8.23
N THR A 49 -7.61 2.30 -8.70
CA THR A 49 -6.65 1.21 -8.52
C THR A 49 -5.29 1.54 -9.17
N LEU A 50 -5.29 2.04 -10.41
CA LEU A 50 -4.06 2.44 -11.10
C LEU A 50 -3.39 3.66 -10.43
N ALA A 51 -4.17 4.57 -9.84
CA ALA A 51 -3.63 5.65 -9.03
C ALA A 51 -2.89 5.10 -7.80
N GLY A 52 -3.42 4.07 -7.14
CA GLY A 52 -2.73 3.38 -6.03
C GLY A 52 -1.37 2.80 -6.43
N VAL A 53 -1.29 2.18 -7.62
CA VAL A 53 -0.02 1.74 -8.22
C VAL A 53 0.95 2.91 -8.38
N CYS A 54 0.47 4.04 -8.90
CA CYS A 54 1.28 5.24 -9.08
C CYS A 54 1.78 5.80 -7.75
N VAL A 55 0.96 5.80 -6.68
CA VAL A 55 1.38 6.22 -5.34
C VAL A 55 2.52 5.34 -4.81
N SER A 56 2.35 4.00 -4.88
CA SER A 56 3.36 3.05 -4.41
C SER A 56 4.68 3.15 -5.18
N ALA A 57 4.62 3.56 -6.45
CA ALA A 57 5.80 3.84 -7.29
C ALA A 57 6.38 5.26 -7.14
N GLY A 58 5.79 6.11 -6.28
CA GLY A 58 6.23 7.50 -6.09
C GLY A 58 5.82 8.46 -7.22
N ASN A 59 4.97 8.03 -8.16
CA ASN A 59 4.51 8.84 -9.27
C ASN A 59 3.24 9.64 -8.93
N PHE A 60 3.40 10.59 -8.00
CA PHE A 60 2.27 11.32 -7.42
C PHE A 60 1.52 12.20 -8.43
N GLY A 61 2.20 12.77 -9.42
CA GLY A 61 1.55 13.57 -10.46
C GLY A 61 0.61 12.74 -11.35
N GLN A 62 1.00 11.52 -11.70
CA GLN A 62 0.11 10.61 -12.43
C GLN A 62 -1.03 10.11 -11.54
N ALA A 63 -0.76 9.87 -10.25
CA ALA A 63 -1.81 9.51 -9.29
C ALA A 63 -2.88 10.60 -9.19
N ASP A 64 -2.49 11.88 -9.04
CA ASP A 64 -3.44 13.02 -9.02
C ASP A 64 -4.28 13.06 -10.29
N ALA A 65 -3.66 12.97 -11.47
CA ALA A 65 -4.38 13.03 -12.74
C ALA A 65 -5.44 11.92 -12.89
N LEU A 66 -5.12 10.70 -12.46
CA LEU A 66 -6.05 9.56 -12.48
C LEU A 66 -7.19 9.73 -11.46
N LEU A 67 -6.90 10.27 -10.27
CA LEU A 67 -7.90 10.56 -9.24
C LEU A 67 -8.85 11.67 -9.69
N ASP A 68 -8.34 12.72 -10.34
CA ASP A 68 -9.14 13.82 -10.88
C ASP A 68 -10.05 13.34 -12.03
N GLU A 69 -9.55 12.51 -12.95
CA GLU A 69 -10.35 11.89 -14.01
C GLU A 69 -11.48 11.02 -13.42
N SER A 70 -11.15 10.19 -12.42
CA SER A 70 -12.14 9.40 -11.70
C SER A 70 -13.22 10.27 -11.05
N ALA A 71 -12.82 11.36 -10.40
CA ALA A 71 -13.75 12.28 -9.75
C ALA A 71 -14.69 12.98 -10.75
N ALA A 72 -14.17 13.39 -11.91
CA ALA A 72 -14.97 13.98 -12.98
C ALA A 72 -16.03 13.01 -13.52
N ILE A 73 -15.65 11.74 -13.73
CA ILE A 73 -16.60 10.70 -14.18
C ILE A 73 -17.63 10.40 -13.10
N ILE A 74 -17.23 10.31 -11.84
CA ILE A 74 -18.15 10.13 -10.70
C ILE A 74 -19.17 11.27 -10.64
N ALA A 75 -18.73 12.52 -10.78
CA ALA A 75 -19.62 13.67 -10.78
C ALA A 75 -20.64 13.63 -11.94
N ALA A 76 -20.24 13.13 -13.10
CA ALA A 76 -21.11 12.99 -14.27
C ALA A 76 -22.07 11.78 -14.19
N THR A 77 -21.66 10.69 -13.53
CA THR A 77 -22.38 9.41 -13.53
C THR A 77 -23.14 9.12 -12.24
N GLY A 78 -22.84 9.82 -11.15
CA GLY A 78 -23.41 9.56 -9.82
C GLY A 78 -22.87 8.29 -9.13
N ALA A 79 -21.78 7.71 -9.63
CA ALA A 79 -21.13 6.56 -9.00
C ALA A 79 -20.63 6.91 -7.58
N PRO A 80 -20.59 5.95 -6.64
CA PRO A 80 -20.12 6.23 -5.28
C PRO A 80 -18.62 6.58 -5.24
N PRO A 81 -18.20 7.57 -4.45
CA PRO A 81 -16.79 7.93 -4.30
C PRO A 81 -16.02 6.85 -3.54
N ARG A 82 -14.73 6.69 -3.87
CA ARG A 82 -13.78 5.82 -3.14
C ARG A 82 -12.58 6.62 -2.66
N PRO A 83 -12.63 7.17 -1.42
CA PRO A 83 -11.61 8.11 -0.95
C PRO A 83 -10.29 7.45 -0.55
N ALA A 84 -10.25 6.14 -0.33
CA ALA A 84 -9.12 5.44 0.30
C ALA A 84 -7.77 5.68 -0.41
N ILE A 85 -7.73 5.72 -1.75
CA ILE A 85 -6.48 5.98 -2.49
C ILE A 85 -6.06 7.45 -2.43
N LYS A 86 -7.00 8.39 -2.34
CA LYS A 86 -6.68 9.81 -2.09
C LYS A 86 -6.05 9.97 -0.70
N THR A 87 -6.57 9.26 0.31
CA THR A 87 -5.98 9.18 1.64
C THR A 87 -4.58 8.57 1.61
N TYR A 88 -4.39 7.49 0.84
CA TYR A 88 -3.09 6.86 0.64
C TYR A 88 -2.05 7.80 0.01
N LEU A 89 -2.45 8.59 -0.99
CA LEU A 89 -1.59 9.62 -1.59
C LEU A 89 -1.23 10.72 -0.58
N ALA A 90 -2.19 11.17 0.24
CA ALA A 90 -1.95 12.16 1.29
C ALA A 90 -0.93 11.67 2.32
N ALA A 91 -1.01 10.40 2.72
CA ALA A 91 -0.04 9.77 3.62
C ALA A 91 1.38 9.80 3.06
N TYR A 92 1.57 9.40 1.79
CA TYR A 92 2.89 9.42 1.12
C TYR A 92 3.48 10.83 0.97
N ARG A 93 2.63 11.86 0.99
CA ARG A 93 3.03 13.27 0.94
C ARG A 93 3.21 13.91 2.32
N GLY A 94 2.99 13.17 3.40
CA GLY A 94 3.05 13.69 4.78
C GLY A 94 1.95 14.71 5.08
N GLN A 95 0.83 14.69 4.35
CA GLN A 95 -0.29 15.61 4.51
C GLN A 95 -1.19 15.13 5.65
N GLU A 96 -0.74 15.35 6.89
CA GLU A 96 -1.32 14.75 8.09
C GLU A 96 -2.83 14.96 8.21
N GLN A 97 -3.31 16.21 8.17
CA GLN A 97 -4.73 16.50 8.36
C GLN A 97 -5.59 15.85 7.27
N LEU A 98 -5.17 15.95 6.01
CA LEU A 98 -5.90 15.38 4.88
C LEU A 98 -6.00 13.85 4.98
N CYS A 99 -4.93 13.20 5.43
CA CYS A 99 -4.93 11.77 5.66
C CYS A 99 -5.84 11.40 6.84
N ARG A 100 -5.78 12.11 7.97
CA ARG A 100 -6.63 11.87 9.14
C ARG A 100 -8.11 11.99 8.80
N ASP A 101 -8.49 13.05 8.10
CA ASP A 101 -9.87 13.28 7.68
C ASP A 101 -10.36 12.17 6.74
N GLY A 102 -9.52 11.76 5.79
CA GLY A 102 -9.83 10.67 4.86
C GLY A 102 -9.98 9.32 5.55
N VAL A 103 -9.14 9.02 6.55
CA VAL A 103 -9.23 7.78 7.35
C VAL A 103 -10.55 7.76 8.13
N GLN A 104 -10.87 8.86 8.82
CA GLN A 104 -12.10 8.98 9.60
C GLN A 104 -13.33 8.81 8.71
N GLN A 105 -13.36 9.48 7.55
CA GLN A 105 -14.45 9.37 6.59
C GLN A 105 -14.65 7.92 6.10
N THR A 106 -13.56 7.19 5.80
CA THR A 106 -13.64 5.79 5.38
C THR A 106 -14.19 4.90 6.49
N VAL A 107 -13.71 5.06 7.73
CA VAL A 107 -14.16 4.27 8.88
C VAL A 107 -15.65 4.51 9.17
N ASP A 108 -16.09 5.77 9.16
CA ASP A 108 -17.49 6.13 9.43
C ASP A 108 -18.43 5.58 8.34
N SER A 109 -17.96 5.52 7.09
CA SER A 109 -18.73 5.01 5.97
C SER A 109 -18.83 3.48 5.94
N ALA A 110 -17.82 2.78 6.50
CA ALA A 110 -17.70 1.32 6.43
C ALA A 110 -18.83 0.56 7.13
N ALA A 111 -19.38 1.11 8.22
CA ALA A 111 -20.49 0.53 8.98
C ALA A 111 -21.78 0.38 8.15
N SER A 112 -21.92 1.15 7.07
CA SER A 112 -23.12 1.17 6.23
C SER A 112 -23.01 0.35 4.93
N ARG A 113 -21.81 -0.13 4.54
CA ARG A 113 -21.55 -0.62 3.17
C ARG A 113 -20.76 -1.93 3.05
N GLY A 114 -20.17 -2.46 4.12
CA GLY A 114 -19.40 -3.72 4.06
C GLY A 114 -18.05 -3.58 3.32
N GLU A 115 -17.43 -2.40 3.37
CA GLU A 115 -16.21 -2.02 2.63
C GLU A 115 -14.91 -2.34 3.42
N GLY A 116 -14.75 -3.57 3.92
CA GLY A 116 -13.58 -3.95 4.75
C GLY A 116 -12.21 -3.74 4.06
N TYR A 117 -12.18 -3.80 2.73
CA TYR A 117 -10.97 -3.56 1.95
C TYR A 117 -10.55 -2.08 1.93
N ASP A 118 -11.49 -1.14 1.76
CA ASP A 118 -11.19 0.29 1.78
C ASP A 118 -10.74 0.73 3.19
N VAL A 119 -11.31 0.13 4.24
CA VAL A 119 -10.83 0.32 5.62
C VAL A 119 -9.39 -0.15 5.78
N SER A 120 -9.04 -1.31 5.21
CA SER A 120 -7.66 -1.83 5.28
C SER A 120 -6.66 -0.88 4.59
N ILE A 121 -7.02 -0.31 3.43
CA ILE A 121 -6.21 0.71 2.75
C ILE A 121 -6.08 1.97 3.60
N ALA A 122 -7.17 2.45 4.22
CA ALA A 122 -7.13 3.62 5.09
C ALA A 122 -6.26 3.40 6.33
N MET A 123 -6.37 2.24 6.98
CA MET A 123 -5.49 1.86 8.10
C MET A 123 -4.02 1.78 7.68
N TYR A 124 -3.75 1.26 6.48
CA TYR A 124 -2.40 1.20 5.94
C TYR A 124 -1.83 2.60 5.69
N ALA A 125 -2.63 3.50 5.10
CA ALA A 125 -2.26 4.90 4.89
C ALA A 125 -1.95 5.61 6.23
N ALA A 126 -2.78 5.40 7.25
CA ALA A 126 -2.55 5.94 8.59
C ALA A 126 -1.24 5.42 9.21
N ALA A 127 -0.98 4.11 9.09
CA ALA A 127 0.24 3.50 9.61
C ALA A 127 1.50 4.09 8.96
N ILE A 128 1.53 4.20 7.63
CA ILE A 128 2.65 4.81 6.88
C ILE A 128 2.88 6.25 7.34
N LEU A 129 1.82 7.05 7.39
CA LEU A 129 1.92 8.46 7.79
C LEU A 129 2.53 8.57 9.19
N HIS A 130 1.98 7.82 10.15
CA HIS A 130 2.39 7.92 11.54
C HIS A 130 3.81 7.38 11.78
N ASN A 131 4.21 6.29 11.11
CA ASN A 131 5.60 5.84 11.13
C ASN A 131 6.53 6.92 10.58
N GLY A 132 6.19 7.53 9.44
CA GLY A 132 7.00 8.59 8.83
C GLY A 132 7.07 9.90 9.61
N LEU A 133 6.08 10.18 10.47
CA LEU A 133 6.08 11.32 11.39
C LEU A 133 6.74 11.00 12.74
N GLY A 134 7.13 9.75 12.99
CA GLY A 134 7.63 9.31 14.30
C GLY A 134 6.56 9.17 15.37
N GLN A 135 5.28 9.18 14.99
CA GLN A 135 4.11 8.97 15.83
C GLN A 135 3.85 7.45 15.98
N TYR A 136 4.83 6.72 16.52
CA TYR A 136 4.86 5.25 16.44
C TYR A 136 3.70 4.56 17.16
N GLN A 137 3.16 5.16 18.23
CA GLN A 137 2.03 4.58 18.95
C GLN A 137 0.75 4.61 18.11
N GLU A 138 0.51 5.71 17.39
CA GLU A 138 -0.57 5.87 16.45
C GLU A 138 -0.41 4.93 15.25
N ALA A 139 0.82 4.78 14.75
CA ALA A 139 1.14 3.83 13.69
C ALA A 139 0.85 2.39 14.12
N PHE A 140 1.27 2.02 15.34
CA PHE A 140 1.03 0.71 15.93
C PHE A 140 -0.48 0.42 16.03
N HIS A 141 -1.27 1.35 16.55
CA HIS A 141 -2.73 1.18 16.65
C HIS A 141 -3.39 1.03 15.27
N ALA A 142 -3.02 1.85 14.29
CA ALA A 142 -3.57 1.76 12.94
C ALA A 142 -3.23 0.43 12.27
N ALA A 143 -1.95 0.04 12.29
CA ALA A 143 -1.47 -1.19 11.68
C ALA A 143 -2.05 -2.44 12.37
N ALA A 144 -2.10 -2.46 13.70
CA ALA A 144 -2.71 -3.56 14.46
C ALA A 144 -4.22 -3.67 14.22
N SER A 145 -4.92 -2.54 14.09
CA SER A 145 -6.35 -2.52 13.77
C SER A 145 -6.60 -3.08 12.37
N GLY A 146 -5.84 -2.63 11.36
CA GLY A 146 -5.97 -3.12 9.98
C GLY A 146 -5.57 -4.59 9.83
N ALA A 147 -4.55 -5.06 10.57
CA ALA A 147 -4.07 -6.44 10.52
C ALA A 147 -4.84 -7.40 11.45
N ARG A 148 -5.88 -6.92 12.14
CA ARG A 148 -6.69 -7.70 13.08
C ARG A 148 -7.37 -8.86 12.38
N TYR A 149 -7.93 -8.60 11.20
CA TYR A 149 -8.53 -9.62 10.35
C TYR A 149 -7.55 -9.99 9.24
N ASP A 150 -7.46 -11.28 8.93
CA ASP A 150 -6.59 -11.79 7.86
C ASP A 150 -7.25 -11.58 6.49
N ASP A 151 -7.61 -10.33 6.22
CA ASP A 151 -8.29 -9.95 4.99
C ASP A 151 -7.32 -9.98 3.81
N LEU A 152 -7.76 -10.61 2.73
CA LEU A 152 -7.00 -10.80 1.51
C LEU A 152 -6.49 -9.45 0.95
N GLY A 153 -5.19 -9.38 0.67
CA GLY A 153 -4.57 -8.30 -0.09
C GLY A 153 -3.67 -7.39 0.75
N MET A 154 -4.23 -6.62 1.69
CA MET A 154 -3.47 -5.59 2.41
C MET A 154 -2.80 -6.09 3.69
N CYS A 155 -3.21 -7.24 4.23
CA CYS A 155 -2.75 -7.69 5.55
C CYS A 155 -1.22 -7.87 5.58
N GLY A 156 -0.59 -8.32 4.50
CA GLY A 156 0.87 -8.44 4.39
C GLY A 156 1.59 -7.10 4.58
N TYR A 157 1.11 -6.05 3.91
CA TYR A 157 1.69 -4.71 4.00
C TYR A 157 1.46 -4.08 5.38
N LEU A 158 0.28 -4.25 5.96
CA LEU A 158 -0.03 -3.79 7.32
C LEU A 158 0.86 -4.45 8.38
N LEU A 159 1.20 -5.72 8.23
CA LEU A 159 2.16 -6.38 9.13
C LEU A 159 3.55 -5.77 9.05
N GLY A 160 4.00 -5.31 7.88
CA GLY A 160 5.28 -4.62 7.73
C GLY A 160 5.33 -3.34 8.57
N GLU A 161 4.31 -2.49 8.44
CA GLU A 161 4.19 -1.25 9.23
C GLU A 161 4.06 -1.54 10.73
N LEU A 162 3.34 -2.63 11.09
CA LEU A 162 3.19 -3.06 12.47
C LEU A 162 4.52 -3.50 13.09
N VAL A 163 5.37 -4.21 12.34
CA VAL A 163 6.71 -4.60 12.81
C VAL A 163 7.53 -3.36 13.15
N GLU A 164 7.59 -2.39 12.23
CA GLU A 164 8.33 -1.14 12.46
C GLU A 164 7.81 -0.39 13.67
N ALA A 165 6.50 -0.13 13.72
CA ALA A 165 5.89 0.60 14.82
C ALA A 165 6.12 -0.10 16.16
N ALA A 166 5.98 -1.43 16.21
CA ALA A 166 6.20 -2.22 17.42
C ALA A 166 7.66 -2.17 17.90
N VAL A 167 8.64 -2.27 16.99
CA VAL A 167 10.06 -2.10 17.33
C VAL A 167 10.32 -0.72 17.92
N ARG A 168 9.80 0.34 17.29
CA ARG A 168 9.99 1.72 17.72
C ARG A 168 9.28 2.02 19.05
N CYS A 169 8.16 1.37 19.33
CA CYS A 169 7.47 1.39 20.63
C CYS A 169 8.09 0.46 21.69
N LYS A 170 9.11 -0.34 21.36
CA LYS A 170 9.71 -1.37 22.24
C LYS A 170 8.75 -2.50 22.63
N GLU A 171 7.73 -2.73 21.82
CA GLU A 171 6.76 -3.81 21.96
C GLU A 171 7.31 -5.10 21.31
N HIS A 172 8.38 -5.65 21.89
CA HIS A 172 9.15 -6.76 21.29
C HIS A 172 8.32 -8.00 20.96
N ASN A 173 7.35 -8.35 21.81
CA ASN A 173 6.46 -9.50 21.58
C ASN A 173 5.58 -9.27 20.35
N ALA A 174 4.98 -8.09 20.23
CA ALA A 174 4.13 -7.73 19.09
C ALA A 174 4.96 -7.66 17.79
N ALA A 175 6.17 -7.12 17.85
CA ALA A 175 7.09 -7.09 16.70
C ALA A 175 7.43 -8.51 16.21
N THR A 176 7.76 -9.41 17.14
CA THR A 176 8.09 -10.81 16.82
C THR A 176 6.90 -11.58 16.26
N GLU A 177 5.71 -11.38 16.81
CA GLU A 177 4.48 -12.01 16.32
C GLU A 177 4.14 -11.52 14.90
N ALA A 178 4.15 -10.20 14.69
CA ALA A 178 3.87 -9.60 13.39
C ALA A 178 4.87 -10.06 12.33
N LEU A 179 6.17 -10.11 12.68
CA LEU A 179 7.22 -10.63 11.82
C LEU A 179 6.98 -12.10 11.48
N GLY A 180 6.65 -12.95 12.46
CA GLY A 180 6.36 -14.36 12.23
C GLY A 180 5.22 -14.57 11.23
N ARG A 181 4.16 -13.78 11.33
CA ARG A 181 3.04 -13.79 10.37
C ARG A 181 3.49 -13.31 8.99
N LEU A 182 4.25 -12.22 8.92
CA LEU A 182 4.75 -11.65 7.66
C LEU A 182 5.70 -12.61 6.94
N LEU A 183 6.62 -13.26 7.66
CA LEU A 183 7.57 -14.21 7.09
C LEU A 183 6.90 -15.45 6.53
N LYS A 184 5.81 -15.93 7.15
CA LYS A 184 5.03 -17.04 6.58
C LYS A 184 4.47 -16.68 5.20
N ARG A 185 3.90 -15.47 5.06
CA ARG A 185 3.33 -15.00 3.79
C ARG A 185 4.42 -14.76 2.75
N THR A 186 5.45 -13.99 3.09
CA THR A 186 6.50 -13.61 2.15
C THR A 186 7.30 -14.80 1.63
N LYS A 187 7.56 -15.81 2.46
CA LYS A 187 8.19 -17.07 2.03
C LYS A 187 7.30 -17.92 1.14
N ALA A 188 5.98 -17.95 1.40
CA ALA A 188 5.04 -18.68 0.56
C ALA A 188 4.90 -18.05 -0.82
N SER A 189 4.91 -16.71 -0.89
CA SER A 189 4.85 -15.96 -2.15
C SER A 189 6.14 -16.05 -2.96
N GLY A 190 7.30 -15.90 -2.31
CA GLY A 190 8.61 -16.01 -2.95
C GLY A 190 8.92 -14.93 -4.01
N THR A 191 8.06 -13.93 -4.20
CA THR A 191 8.32 -12.84 -5.15
C THR A 191 9.45 -11.93 -4.63
N PRO A 192 10.20 -11.24 -5.50
CA PRO A 192 11.22 -10.29 -5.06
C PRO A 192 10.67 -9.21 -4.11
N THR A 193 9.46 -8.72 -4.36
CA THR A 193 8.79 -7.78 -3.45
C THR A 193 8.54 -8.40 -2.07
N ALA A 194 8.01 -9.62 -2.02
CA ALA A 194 7.71 -10.32 -0.78
C ALA A 194 8.98 -10.55 0.05
N LEU A 195 10.00 -11.12 -0.56
CA LEU A 195 11.27 -11.44 0.10
C LEU A 195 11.97 -10.17 0.58
N GLY A 196 11.94 -9.10 -0.22
CA GLY A 196 12.47 -7.79 0.15
C GLY A 196 11.80 -7.21 1.39
N ILE A 197 10.46 -7.20 1.43
CA ILE A 197 9.70 -6.72 2.59
C ILE A 197 9.97 -7.58 3.83
N GLY A 198 9.99 -8.91 3.68
CA GLY A 198 10.28 -9.83 4.78
C GLY A 198 11.69 -9.64 5.36
N ALA A 199 12.69 -9.42 4.50
CA ALA A 199 14.06 -9.14 4.90
C ALA A 199 14.20 -7.78 5.60
N SER A 200 13.53 -6.72 5.10
CA SER A 200 13.50 -5.41 5.79
C SER A 200 12.91 -5.52 7.20
N ALA A 201 11.78 -6.22 7.34
CA ALA A 201 11.15 -6.43 8.64
C ALA A 201 12.02 -7.28 9.59
N THR A 202 12.74 -8.26 9.05
CA THR A 202 13.70 -9.06 9.82
C THR A 202 14.86 -8.19 10.31
N ALA A 203 15.35 -7.28 9.49
CA ALA A 203 16.42 -6.36 9.87
C ALA A 203 15.99 -5.45 11.03
N LEU A 204 14.76 -4.94 11.01
CA LEU A 204 14.22 -4.05 12.05
C LEU A 204 14.15 -4.70 13.44
N VAL A 205 13.91 -6.01 13.54
CA VAL A 205 13.84 -6.72 14.84
C VAL A 205 15.20 -7.28 15.29
N SER A 206 16.22 -7.20 14.44
CA SER A 206 17.52 -7.83 14.64
C SER A 206 18.57 -6.79 15.01
N ASP A 207 19.70 -7.26 15.55
CA ASP A 207 20.84 -6.41 15.89
C ASP A 207 22.12 -6.82 15.15
N GLY A 208 23.06 -5.89 15.06
CA GLY A 208 24.44 -6.13 14.60
C GLY A 208 24.53 -6.74 13.20
N SER A 209 25.33 -7.80 13.06
CA SER A 209 25.58 -8.47 11.79
C SER A 209 24.35 -9.10 11.15
N ILE A 210 23.36 -9.51 11.97
CA ILE A 210 22.12 -10.12 11.46
C ILE A 210 21.28 -9.04 10.77
N ALA A 211 21.16 -7.86 11.40
CA ALA A 211 20.46 -6.74 10.81
C ALA A 211 21.12 -6.26 9.51
N ASP A 212 22.46 -6.11 9.49
CA ASP A 212 23.20 -5.71 8.28
C ASP A 212 23.01 -6.69 7.12
N ALA A 213 23.09 -8.00 7.38
CA ALA A 213 22.85 -9.02 6.36
C ALA A 213 21.41 -8.96 5.82
N ALA A 214 20.42 -8.83 6.70
CA ALA A 214 19.02 -8.75 6.32
C ALA A 214 18.70 -7.48 5.52
N TYR A 215 19.29 -6.33 5.84
CA TYR A 215 19.14 -5.11 5.03
C TYR A 215 19.74 -5.27 3.63
N ARG A 216 20.90 -5.92 3.49
CA ARG A 216 21.50 -6.17 2.17
C ARG A 216 20.66 -7.11 1.32
N GLU A 217 20.12 -8.16 1.94
CA GLU A 217 19.17 -9.07 1.29
C GLU A 217 17.92 -8.31 0.84
N ALA A 218 17.36 -7.47 1.72
CA ALA A 218 16.21 -6.63 1.40
C ALA A 218 16.47 -5.72 0.19
N ILE A 219 17.61 -5.01 0.19
CA ILE A 219 18.01 -4.15 -0.94
C ILE A 219 18.12 -4.96 -2.24
N THR A 220 18.76 -6.12 -2.20
CA THR A 220 18.95 -6.98 -3.38
C THR A 220 17.61 -7.41 -3.99
N HIS A 221 16.68 -7.85 -3.16
CA HIS A 221 15.35 -8.26 -3.60
C HIS A 221 14.50 -7.08 -4.07
N LEU A 222 14.51 -5.96 -3.34
CA LEU A 222 13.73 -4.77 -3.68
C LEU A 222 14.24 -4.08 -4.94
N GLN A 223 15.54 -4.10 -5.24
CA GLN A 223 16.07 -3.63 -6.53
C GLN A 223 15.48 -4.41 -7.72
N SER A 224 15.11 -5.66 -7.50
CA SER A 224 14.43 -6.50 -8.49
C SER A 224 12.89 -6.36 -8.43
N SER A 225 12.35 -5.60 -7.47
CA SER A 225 10.91 -5.36 -7.33
C SER A 225 10.45 -4.17 -8.19
N PRO A 226 9.26 -4.24 -8.81
CA PRO A 226 8.65 -3.13 -9.55
C PRO A 226 8.48 -1.84 -8.73
N VAL A 227 8.34 -1.97 -7.41
CA VAL A 227 8.20 -0.83 -6.49
C VAL A 227 9.42 0.09 -6.56
N VAL A 228 10.63 -0.48 -6.75
CA VAL A 228 11.88 0.29 -6.89
C VAL A 228 12.27 0.47 -8.36
N ARG A 229 12.07 -0.54 -9.20
CA ARG A 229 12.41 -0.47 -10.65
C ARG A 229 11.65 0.63 -11.37
N GLY A 230 10.40 0.92 -10.99
CA GLY A 230 9.62 2.04 -11.53
C GLY A 230 10.23 3.42 -11.27
N GLY A 231 11.11 3.54 -10.26
CA GLY A 231 11.86 4.76 -9.96
C GLY A 231 13.14 4.94 -10.80
N HIS A 232 13.70 3.87 -11.37
CA HIS A 232 14.94 3.94 -12.17
C HIS A 232 14.73 4.43 -13.61
N LEU A 233 13.48 4.57 -14.08
CA LEU A 233 13.17 5.31 -15.32
C LEU A 233 13.07 6.84 -15.08
N ARG A 234 13.46 7.35 -13.91
CA ARG A 234 13.46 8.78 -13.54
C ARG A 234 14.77 9.19 -12.89
N GLU A 235 15.84 9.28 -13.69
CA GLU A 235 16.74 10.41 -13.47
C GLU A 235 15.89 11.68 -13.53
N GLN A 236 15.96 12.53 -12.49
CA GLN A 236 15.43 13.91 -12.41
C GLN A 236 14.31 14.25 -11.42
N GLN A 237 14.02 13.51 -10.34
CA GLN A 237 13.54 14.18 -9.10
C GLN A 237 14.06 13.49 -7.82
N PRO A 238 14.81 14.20 -6.96
CA PRO A 238 15.30 13.64 -5.71
C PRO A 238 14.14 13.42 -4.73
N TRP A 239 14.14 12.24 -4.11
CA TRP A 239 13.29 11.89 -2.96
C TRP A 239 13.33 12.99 -1.90
N SER A 240 12.17 13.37 -1.35
CA SER A 240 12.13 14.31 -0.23
C SER A 240 12.72 13.65 1.03
N ASP A 241 13.30 14.44 1.93
CA ASP A 241 13.95 13.91 3.15
C ASP A 241 13.02 13.09 4.05
N HIS A 242 11.71 13.26 3.89
CA HIS A 242 10.69 12.41 4.53
C HIS A 242 10.71 10.97 3.99
N GLN A 243 10.91 10.78 2.68
CA GLN A 243 10.87 9.46 2.04
C GLN A 243 12.16 8.66 2.24
N ARG A 244 13.30 9.33 2.49
CA ARG A 244 14.54 8.66 2.91
C ARG A 244 14.46 8.14 4.35
N ARG A 245 13.70 8.83 5.21
CA ARG A 245 13.49 8.45 6.62
C ARG A 245 12.53 7.27 6.79
N THR A 246 11.60 7.05 5.87
CA THR A 246 10.57 5.99 5.98
C THR A 246 10.95 4.63 5.39
N LYS A 247 11.97 4.54 4.52
CA LYS A 247 12.31 3.26 3.86
C LYS A 247 13.73 2.74 4.10
N PHE A 248 14.63 3.55 4.68
CA PHE A 248 16.04 3.19 4.80
C PHE A 248 16.74 3.61 6.11
N HIS A 249 15.99 3.89 7.20
CA HIS A 249 16.56 4.15 8.53
C HIS A 249 15.76 3.56 9.69
#